data_AF-C7XQD7-F1
#
_entry.id   AF-C7XQD7-F1
#
_cell.length_a   1.000
_cell.length_b   1.000
_cell.length_c   1.000
_cell.angle_alpha   90.00
_cell.angle_beta   90.00
_cell.angle_gamma   90.00
#
_symmetry.space_group_name_H-M   'P 1'
#
loop_
_entity.id
_entity.type
_entity.pdbx_description
1 polymer ?
#
loop_
_entity_poly.entity_id
_entity_poly.type
_entity_poly.pdbx_seq_one_letter_code
_entity_poly.pdbx_strand_id
1 'polypeptide(L)' 'MTKTITGEEIYFKIEKARLRKNISKKKIALSIGMSPTNFYDTMRLLLKGNIRYKSIIKITNFLGIDLGIKI' A
#
# COMPACT_ATOMS: atom_id res chain seq x y z
N MET A 1 -9.19 -9.65 21.19
CA MET A 1 -7.95 -8.89 20.90
C MET A 1 -8.00 -8.44 19.46
N THR A 2 -8.12 -7.13 19.22
CA THR A 2 -8.09 -6.56 17.86
C THR A 2 -6.68 -6.72 17.32
N LYS A 3 -6.49 -7.55 16.28
CA LYS A 3 -5.17 -7.71 15.64
C LYS A 3 -4.81 -6.39 14.93
N THR A 4 -3.82 -5.68 15.45
CA THR A 4 -3.22 -4.53 14.77
C THR A 4 -2.42 -5.05 13.58
N ILE A 5 -2.81 -4.68 12.37
CA ILE A 5 -2.07 -5.03 11.16
C ILE A 5 -0.72 -4.30 11.14
N THR A 6 0.37 -5.01 10.86
CA THR A 6 1.71 -4.43 10.81
C THR A 6 1.98 -3.78 9.45
N GLY A 7 2.97 -2.88 9.41
CA GLY A 7 3.38 -2.26 8.15
C GLY A 7 3.88 -3.30 7.12
N GLU A 8 4.58 -4.35 7.59
CA GLU A 8 5.03 -5.46 6.75
C GLU A 8 3.87 -6.26 6.16
N GLU A 9 2.83 -6.56 6.95
CA GLU A 9 1.62 -7.21 6.46
C GLU A 9 0.91 -6.36 5.39
N ILE A 10 0.81 -5.04 5.59
CA ILE A 10 0.27 -4.12 4.58
C ILE A 10 1.11 -4.18 3.30
N TYR A 11 2.44 -4.15 3.41
CA TYR A 11 3.35 -4.22 2.26
C TYR A 11 3.09 -5.48 1.43
N PHE A 12 3.05 -6.64 2.06
CA PHE A 12 2.84 -7.90 1.35
C PHE A 12 1.44 -8.01 0.73
N LYS A 13 0.39 -7.49 1.41
CA LYS A 13 -0.95 -7.42 0.82
C LYS A 13 -0.98 -6.57 -0.44
N ILE A 14 -0.34 -5.40 -0.43
CA ILE A 14 -0.22 -4.51 -1.59
C ILE A 14 0.54 -5.22 -2.72
N GLU A 15 1.71 -5.81 -2.44
CA GLU A 15 2.51 -6.49 -3.47
C GLU A 15 1.78 -7.68 -4.09
N LYS A 16 1.10 -8.50 -3.27
CA LYS A 16 0.31 -9.64 -3.75
C LYS A 16 -0.82 -9.19 -4.68
N ALA A 17 -1.55 -8.13 -4.32
CA ALA A 17 -2.64 -7.60 -5.14
C ALA A 17 -2.11 -6.98 -6.45
N ARG A 18 -1.00 -6.25 -6.37
CA ARG A 18 -0.30 -5.70 -7.55
C ARG A 18 0.12 -6.81 -8.52
N LEU A 19 0.75 -7.87 -8.01
CA LEU A 19 1.22 -9.00 -8.82
C LEU A 19 0.05 -9.75 -9.47
N ARG A 20 -1.05 -10.00 -8.75
CA ARG A 20 -2.27 -10.61 -9.30
C ARG A 20 -2.86 -9.81 -10.47
N LYS A 21 -2.79 -8.48 -10.41
CA LYS A 21 -3.26 -7.60 -11.48
C LYS A 21 -2.20 -7.35 -12.57
N ASN A 22 -0.99 -7.89 -12.42
CA ASN A 22 0.16 -7.65 -13.30
C ASN A 22 0.46 -6.15 -13.53
N ILE A 23 0.37 -5.33 -12.47
CA ILE A 23 0.60 -3.88 -12.54
C ILE A 23 1.99 -3.55 -11.96
N SER A 24 2.69 -2.59 -12.55
CA SER A 24 3.96 -2.10 -12.00
C SER A 24 3.73 -1.07 -10.88
N LYS A 25 4.68 -0.97 -9.94
CA LYS A 25 4.64 0.05 -8.86
C LYS A 25 4.52 1.47 -9.43
N LYS A 26 5.28 1.76 -10.51
CA LYS A 26 5.22 3.02 -11.25
C LYS A 26 3.81 3.32 -11.78
N LYS A 27 3.14 2.33 -12.38
CA LYS A 27 1.79 2.50 -12.91
C LYS A 27 0.78 2.81 -11.79
N ILE A 28 0.85 2.10 -10.66
CA ILE A 28 0.00 2.41 -9.49
C ILE A 28 0.22 3.86 -9.05
N ALA A 29 1.48 4.26 -8.85
CA ALA A 29 1.82 5.60 -8.39
C ALA A 29 1.20 6.68 -9.28
N LEU A 30 1.40 6.58 -10.60
CA LEU A 30 0.83 7.52 -11.56
C LEU A 30 -0.70 7.52 -11.55
N SER A 31 -1.34 6.35 -11.49
CA SER A 31 -2.80 6.23 -11.47
C SER A 31 -3.46 6.83 -10.22
N ILE A 32 -2.73 6.95 -9.10
CA ILE A 32 -3.23 7.58 -7.87
C ILE A 32 -2.75 9.02 -7.68
N GLY A 33 -2.14 9.63 -8.70
CA GLY A 33 -1.60 10.99 -8.66
C GLY A 33 -0.41 11.13 -7.70
N MET A 34 0.39 10.07 -7.52
CA MET A 34 1.58 10.04 -6.67
C MET A 34 2.83 9.92 -7.54
N SER A 35 3.91 10.61 -7.15
CA SER A 35 5.20 10.39 -7.82
C SER A 35 5.72 8.97 -7.55
N PRO A 36 6.37 8.31 -8.52
CA PRO A 36 6.94 6.98 -8.31
C PRO A 36 7.86 6.92 -7.08
N THR A 37 8.72 7.93 -6.89
CA THR A 37 9.61 8.04 -5.72
C THR A 37 8.84 7.98 -4.40
N ASN A 38 7.77 8.77 -4.26
CA ASN A 38 6.96 8.78 -3.04
C ASN A 38 6.24 7.44 -2.81
N PHE A 39 5.88 6.72 -3.88
CA PHE A 39 5.36 5.35 -3.77
C PHE A 39 6.41 4.39 -3.20
N TYR A 40 7.63 4.40 -3.75
CA TYR A 40 8.72 3.56 -3.24
C TYR A 40 9.06 3.89 -1.78
N ASP A 41 9.10 5.17 -1.42
CA ASP A 41 9.32 5.61 -0.04
C ASP A 41 8.19 5.15 0.88
N THR A 42 6.93 5.27 0.46
CA THR A 42 5.78 4.76 1.21
C THR A 42 5.90 3.27 1.47
N MET A 43 6.27 2.49 0.45
CA MET A 43 6.47 1.04 0.58
C MET A 43 7.66 0.69 1.49
N ARG A 44 8.74 1.48 1.45
CA ARG A 44 9.90 1.31 2.34
C ARG A 44 9.56 1.64 3.79
N LEU A 45 8.75 2.67 4.01
CA LEU A 45 8.32 3.09 5.35
C LEU A 45 7.41 2.04 6.00
N LEU A 46 6.55 1.37 5.23
CA LEU A 46 5.77 0.23 5.70
C LEU A 46 6.66 -0.87 6.32
N LEU A 47 7.74 -1.25 5.63
CA LEU A 47 8.70 -2.25 6.14
C LEU A 47 9.44 -1.77 7.41
N LYS A 48 9.50 -0.46 7.65
CA LYS A 48 10.07 0.13 8.88
C LYS A 48 9.01 0.34 9.98
N GLY A 49 7.78 -0.12 9.77
CA GLY A 49 6.66 0.08 10.71
C GLY A 49 6.07 1.49 10.72
N ASN A 50 6.49 2.38 9.81
CA ASN A 50 5.97 3.74 9.72
C ASN A 50 4.83 3.80 8.69
N ILE A 51 3.59 3.79 9.18
CA ILE A 51 2.39 3.69 8.34
C ILE A 51 1.83 5.07 8.04
N ARG A 52 1.93 5.49 6.78
CA ARG A 52 1.28 6.72 6.26
C ARG A 52 -0.11 6.41 5.71
N TYR A 53 -1.10 6.28 6.59
CA TYR A 53 -2.45 5.82 6.23
C TYR A 53 -3.06 6.53 5.01
N LYS A 54 -2.92 7.85 4.88
CA LYS A 54 -3.42 8.61 3.71
C LYS A 54 -2.89 8.08 2.36
N SER A 55 -1.60 7.73 2.30
CA SER A 55 -1.00 7.14 1.10
C SER A 55 -1.45 5.71 0.89
N ILE A 56 -1.53 4.92 1.97
CA ILE A 56 -1.94 3.51 1.92
C ILE A 56 -3.37 3.37 1.42
N ILE A 57 -4.30 4.19 1.90
CA ILE A 57 -5.71 4.19 1.47
C ILE A 57 -5.82 4.40 -0.04
N LYS A 58 -5.06 5.34 -0.61
CA LYS A 58 -5.06 5.58 -2.07
C LYS A 58 -4.61 4.34 -2.83
N ILE A 59 -3.53 3.71 -2.38
CA ILE A 59 -2.97 2.50 -2.99
C ILE A 59 -3.97 1.34 -2.89
N THR A 60 -4.59 1.16 -1.72
CA THR A 60 -5.49 0.04 -1.46
C THR A 60 -6.82 0.19 -2.18
N ASN A 61 -7.37 1.41 -2.26
CA ASN A 61 -8.56 1.71 -3.04
C ASN A 61 -8.33 1.44 -4.52
N PHE A 62 -7.19 1.88 -5.07
CA PHE A 62 -6.83 1.58 -6.46
C PHE A 62 -6.69 0.07 -6.72
N LEU A 63 -6.10 -0.67 -5.77
CA LEU A 63 -5.93 -2.12 -5.88
C LEU A 63 -7.21 -2.90 -5.53
N GLY A 64 -8.26 -2.24 -5.02
CA GLY A 64 -9.48 -2.88 -4.55
C GLY A 64 -9.24 -3.87 -3.41
N ILE A 65 -8.32 -3.55 -2.49
CA ILE A 65 -8.04 -4.39 -1.32
C ILE A 65 -8.58 -3.75 -0.05
N ASP A 66 -9.27 -4.55 0.75
CA ASP A 66 -9.62 -4.19 2.11
C ASP A 66 -8.52 -4.65 3.08
N LEU A 67 -7.96 -3.70 3.82
CA LEU A 67 -6.95 -3.99 4.84
C LEU A 67 -7.58 -4.35 6.20
N GLY A 68 -8.90 -4.20 6.36
CA GLY A 68 -9.59 -4.37 7.64
C GLY A 68 -9.26 -3.24 8.63
N ILE A 69 -8.76 -2.12 8.13
CA ILE A 69 -8.40 -0.94 8.93
C ILE A 69 -9.66 -0.10 9.06
N LYS A 70 -10.27 -0.10 10.25
CA LYS A 70 -11.19 0.98 10.64
C LYS A 70 -10.33 2.20 10.96
N ILE A 71 -10.44 3.25 10.16
CA ILE A 71 -9.83 4.56 10.41
C ILE A 71 -10.77 5.36 11.28
#